data_AF-A0A1Y0FXP4-F1
#
_entry.id   AF-A0A1Y0FXP4-F1
#
_cell.length_a   1.000
_cell.length_b   1.000
_cell.length_c   1.000
_cell.angle_alpha   90.00
_cell.angle_beta   90.00
_cell.angle_gamma   90.00
#
_symmetry.space_group_name_H-M   'P 1'
#
loop_
_entity.id
_entity.type
_entity.pdbx_description
1 polymer ?
#
loop_
_entity_poly.entity_id
_entity_poly.type
_entity_poly.pdbx_seq_one_letter_code
_entity_poly.pdbx_strand_id
1 'polypeptide(L)'
;MPTIEDIYCKFGFVAEAAQLLETQLGTLLIIEEATNADLIEHPNSSMATDIYKKINKYTLGGLIKNAKNKVISIEKLENLLSAALTERNRLSHSFYREHNFRLREKSGNGRVIMFEDLDRMHDVILDAYKAVMLLSGIDLENPESISEEYQSIEINGHVKI
;
A
#
# COMPACT_ATOMS: atom_id res chain seq x y z
N MET A 1 -24.19 -11.76 -10.55
CA MET A 1 -23.37 -12.74 -9.80
C MET A 1 -21.95 -12.66 -10.36
N PRO A 2 -20.92 -12.47 -9.52
CA PRO A 2 -19.55 -12.38 -9.99
C PRO A 2 -19.11 -13.64 -10.76
N THR A 3 -18.39 -13.44 -11.85
CA THR A 3 -17.68 -14.48 -12.61
C THR A 3 -16.39 -14.89 -11.91
N ILE A 4 -15.67 -15.89 -12.43
CA ILE A 4 -14.35 -16.27 -11.89
C ILE A 4 -13.35 -15.14 -12.18
N GLU A 5 -13.46 -14.55 -13.35
CA GLU A 5 -12.66 -13.42 -13.82
C GLU A 5 -12.85 -12.20 -12.92
N ASP A 6 -14.08 -11.91 -12.49
CA ASP A 6 -14.36 -10.81 -11.55
C ASP A 6 -13.63 -11.01 -10.20
N ILE A 7 -13.55 -12.25 -9.71
CA ILE A 7 -12.83 -12.57 -8.47
C ILE A 7 -11.34 -12.34 -8.64
N TYR A 8 -10.75 -12.82 -9.73
CA TYR A 8 -9.32 -12.62 -9.99
C TYR A 8 -8.99 -11.15 -10.22
N CYS A 9 -9.86 -10.42 -10.93
CA CYS A 9 -9.72 -8.98 -11.15
C CYS A 9 -9.78 -8.22 -9.82
N LYS A 10 -10.79 -8.47 -8.98
CA LYS A 10 -10.91 -7.81 -7.68
C LYS A 10 -9.75 -8.17 -6.75
N PHE A 11 -9.28 -9.41 -6.75
CA PHE A 11 -8.07 -9.82 -6.01
C PHE A 11 -6.86 -8.98 -6.44
N GLY A 12 -6.71 -8.71 -7.74
CA GLY A 12 -5.70 -7.82 -8.29
C GLY A 12 -5.76 -6.41 -7.72
N PHE A 13 -6.95 -5.81 -7.64
CA PHE A 13 -7.13 -4.48 -7.02
C PHE A 13 -6.74 -4.47 -5.54
N VAL A 14 -7.10 -5.52 -4.78
CA VAL A 14 -6.69 -5.62 -3.37
C VAL A 14 -5.16 -5.74 -3.25
N ALA A 15 -4.54 -6.52 -4.12
CA ALA A 15 -3.09 -6.72 -4.14
C ALA A 15 -2.34 -5.44 -4.53
N GLU A 16 -2.86 -4.68 -5.50
CA GLU A 16 -2.35 -3.36 -5.87
C GLU A 16 -2.38 -2.40 -4.68
N ALA A 17 -3.54 -2.24 -4.03
CA ALA A 17 -3.67 -1.35 -2.87
C ALA A 17 -2.67 -1.71 -1.75
N ALA A 18 -2.45 -3.01 -1.51
CA ALA A 18 -1.46 -3.48 -0.55
C ALA A 18 -0.03 -3.09 -0.96
N GLN A 19 0.31 -3.23 -2.24
CA GLN A 19 1.61 -2.86 -2.76
C GLN A 19 1.85 -1.35 -2.66
N LEU A 20 0.85 -0.53 -2.95
CA LEU A 20 0.93 0.93 -2.82
C LEU A 20 1.14 1.36 -1.36
N LEU A 21 0.44 0.74 -0.41
CA LEU A 21 0.66 0.95 1.02
C LEU A 21 2.10 0.62 1.43
N GLU A 22 2.63 -0.53 1.00
CA GLU A 22 4.01 -0.93 1.28
C GLU A 22 5.02 0.05 0.70
N THR A 23 4.84 0.44 -0.56
CA THR A 23 5.70 1.40 -1.23
C THR A 23 5.71 2.72 -0.48
N GLN A 24 4.56 3.26 -0.08
CA GLN A 24 4.51 4.54 0.61
C GLN A 24 5.13 4.51 2.01
N LEU A 25 4.91 3.45 2.77
CA LEU A 25 5.59 3.27 4.06
C LEU A 25 7.12 3.14 3.88
N GLY A 26 7.56 2.48 2.81
CA GLY A 26 8.96 2.40 2.43
C GLY A 26 9.54 3.79 2.12
N THR A 27 8.84 4.59 1.32
CA THR A 27 9.22 5.97 0.99
C THR A 27 9.36 6.83 2.24
N LEU A 28 8.38 6.79 3.14
CA LEU A 28 8.45 7.54 4.41
C LEU A 28 9.67 7.16 5.25
N LEU A 29 9.97 5.86 5.36
CA LEU A 29 11.15 5.39 6.07
C LEU A 29 12.45 5.81 5.41
N ILE A 30 12.51 5.85 4.07
CA ILE A 30 13.69 6.30 3.34
C ILE A 30 13.92 7.79 3.62
N ILE A 31 12.88 8.63 3.56
CA ILE A 31 12.96 10.06 3.84
C ILE A 31 13.44 10.29 5.28
N GLU A 32 12.87 9.58 6.24
CA GLU A 32 13.23 9.71 7.66
C GLU A 32 14.69 9.28 7.92
N GLU A 33 15.11 8.13 7.40
CA GLU A 33 16.50 7.66 7.56
C GLU A 33 17.50 8.57 6.83
N ALA A 34 17.15 9.07 5.64
CA ALA A 34 18.01 9.97 4.88
C ALA A 34 18.16 11.33 5.57
N THR A 35 17.08 11.85 6.17
CA THR A 35 17.10 13.10 6.95
C THR A 35 17.96 12.92 8.20
N ASN A 36 17.76 11.84 8.95
CA ASN A 36 18.56 11.55 10.15
C ASN A 36 20.05 11.31 9.85
N ALA A 37 20.38 10.81 8.66
CA ALA A 37 21.74 10.63 8.18
C ALA A 37 22.31 11.85 7.44
N ASP A 38 21.58 12.97 7.42
CA ASP A 38 21.99 14.24 6.79
C ASP A 38 22.35 14.10 5.30
N LEU A 39 21.69 13.18 4.60
CA LEU A 39 21.99 12.87 3.20
C LEU A 39 21.42 13.90 2.21
N ILE A 40 20.58 14.82 2.68
CA ILE A 40 20.03 15.91 1.87
C ILE A 40 21.08 17.01 1.67
N GLU A 41 21.69 17.47 2.76
CA GLU A 41 22.74 18.51 2.72
C GLU A 41 24.12 17.91 2.42
N HIS A 42 24.39 16.70 2.89
CA HIS A 42 25.67 16.00 2.70
C HIS A 42 25.49 14.63 2.02
N PRO A 43 25.29 14.59 0.69
CA PRO A 43 25.03 13.34 -0.03
C PRO A 43 26.14 12.30 0.11
N ASN A 44 25.75 11.08 0.49
CA ASN A 44 26.62 9.91 0.53
C ASN A 44 25.95 8.71 -0.15
N SER A 45 26.40 8.40 -1.37
CA SER A 45 25.80 7.35 -2.21
C SER A 45 25.87 5.95 -1.61
N SER A 46 26.98 5.62 -0.91
CA SER A 46 27.12 4.31 -0.26
C SER A 46 26.10 4.18 0.87
N MET A 47 25.99 5.20 1.71
CA MET A 47 25.04 5.19 2.83
C MET A 47 23.59 5.20 2.35
N ALA A 48 23.26 6.00 1.34
CA ALA A 48 21.93 6.00 0.71
C ALA A 48 21.56 4.60 0.16
N THR A 49 22.52 3.93 -0.50
CA THR A 49 22.33 2.58 -1.03
C THR A 49 22.08 1.57 0.09
N ASP A 50 22.79 1.68 1.22
CA ASP A 50 22.62 0.79 2.36
C ASP A 50 21.27 0.99 3.05
N ILE A 51 20.83 2.24 3.21
CA ILE A 51 19.48 2.58 3.70
C ILE A 51 18.41 1.97 2.80
N TYR A 52 18.50 2.22 1.49
CA TYR A 52 17.55 1.68 0.52
C TYR A 52 17.50 0.14 0.56
N LYS A 53 18.65 -0.53 0.49
CA LYS A 53 18.74 -2.00 0.52
C LYS A 53 18.20 -2.60 1.81
N LYS A 54 18.35 -1.90 2.93
CA LYS A 54 17.80 -2.30 4.23
C LYS A 54 16.28 -2.23 4.23
N ILE A 55 15.71 -1.09 3.81
CA ILE A 55 14.25 -0.87 3.80
C ILE A 55 13.55 -1.76 2.77
N ASN A 56 14.12 -1.93 1.58
CA ASN A 56 13.56 -2.74 0.50
C ASN A 56 13.43 -4.24 0.85
N LYS A 57 14.05 -4.70 1.93
CA LYS A 57 13.91 -6.08 2.45
C LYS A 57 12.75 -6.23 3.43
N TYR A 58 12.15 -5.15 3.88
CA TYR A 58 11.09 -5.20 4.88
C TYR A 58 9.79 -5.69 4.25
N THR A 59 9.11 -6.57 4.99
CA THR A 59 7.69 -6.89 4.75
C THR A 59 6.82 -5.73 5.24
N LEU A 60 5.54 -5.68 4.87
CA LEU A 60 4.60 -4.69 5.41
C LEU A 60 4.65 -4.58 6.95
N GLY A 61 4.68 -5.71 7.65
CA GLY A 61 4.81 -5.71 9.11
C GLY A 61 6.15 -5.14 9.60
N GLY A 62 7.24 -5.40 8.87
CA GLY A 62 8.54 -4.79 9.11
C GLY A 62 8.53 -3.27 8.88
N LEU A 63 7.89 -2.82 7.80
CA LEU A 63 7.72 -1.40 7.50
C LEU A 63 6.93 -0.70 8.60
N ILE A 64 5.74 -1.20 8.96
CA ILE A 64 4.90 -0.62 10.02
C ILE A 64 5.66 -0.54 11.35
N LYS A 65 6.35 -1.63 11.74
CA LYS A 65 7.14 -1.65 12.98
C LYS A 65 8.23 -0.59 12.99
N ASN A 66 8.99 -0.47 11.90
CA ASN A 66 10.06 0.52 11.83
C ASN A 66 9.52 1.94 11.73
N ALA A 67 8.41 2.15 11.03
CA ALA A 67 7.81 3.44 10.82
C ALA A 67 7.21 4.01 12.12
N LYS A 68 6.56 3.18 12.94
CA LYS A 68 6.11 3.56 14.30
C LYS A 68 7.26 4.06 15.19
N ASN A 69 8.44 3.45 15.09
CA ASN A 69 9.57 3.81 15.94
C ASN A 69 10.28 5.10 15.52
N LYS A 70 10.05 5.58 14.30
CA LYS A 70 10.84 6.65 13.67
C LYS A 70 10.02 7.84 13.24
N VAL A 71 8.74 7.63 12.90
CA VAL A 71 7.84 8.67 12.40
C VAL A 71 6.73 8.88 13.42
N ILE A 72 6.85 9.94 14.23
CA ILE A 72 5.95 10.23 15.37
C ILE A 72 4.47 10.28 14.95
N SER A 73 4.17 10.77 13.75
CA SER A 73 2.79 10.88 13.25
C SER A 73 2.13 9.54 12.93
N ILE A 74 2.90 8.46 12.73
CA ILE A 74 2.38 7.13 12.39
C ILE A 74 1.71 6.44 13.58
N GLU A 75 2.06 6.79 14.82
CA GLU A 75 1.41 6.24 16.02
C GLU A 75 -0.11 6.45 15.99
N LYS A 76 -0.56 7.58 15.43
CA LYS A 76 -1.99 7.90 15.28
C LYS A 76 -2.73 6.95 14.34
N LEU A 77 -2.02 6.23 13.47
CA LEU A 77 -2.59 5.29 12.50
C LEU A 77 -2.44 3.82 12.93
N GLU A 78 -2.02 3.55 14.17
CA GLU A 78 -1.69 2.19 14.63
C GLU A 78 -2.80 1.17 14.36
N ASN A 79 -4.04 1.48 14.74
CA ASN A 79 -5.17 0.56 14.57
C ASN A 79 -5.46 0.29 13.10
N LEU A 80 -5.43 1.33 12.27
CA LEU A 80 -5.69 1.25 10.83
C LEU A 80 -4.61 0.42 10.12
N LEU A 81 -3.34 0.66 10.40
CA LEU A 81 -2.22 -0.10 9.83
C LEU A 81 -2.21 -1.55 10.30
N SER A 82 -2.63 -1.81 11.54
CA SER A 82 -2.73 -3.18 12.06
C SER A 82 -3.86 -3.97 11.38
N ALA A 83 -5.00 -3.31 11.11
CA ALA A 83 -6.09 -3.89 10.34
C ALA A 83 -5.65 -4.19 8.89
N ALA A 84 -5.02 -3.23 8.21
CA ALA A 84 -4.50 -3.42 6.85
C ALA A 84 -3.45 -4.53 6.78
N LEU A 85 -2.54 -4.64 7.76
CA LEU A 85 -1.58 -5.74 7.84
C LEU A 85 -2.28 -7.10 7.95
N THR A 86 -3.35 -7.17 8.75
CA THR A 86 -4.13 -8.39 8.94
C THR A 86 -4.78 -8.82 7.62
N GLU A 87 -5.46 -7.89 6.93
CA GLU A 87 -6.11 -8.20 5.65
C GLU A 87 -5.10 -8.50 4.54
N ARG A 88 -3.98 -7.77 4.45
CA ARG A 88 -2.91 -8.07 3.48
C ARG A 88 -2.34 -9.48 3.69
N ASN A 89 -2.06 -9.87 4.93
CA ASN A 89 -1.58 -11.21 5.23
C ASN A 89 -2.63 -12.27 4.88
N ARG A 90 -3.91 -11.99 5.17
CA ARG A 90 -5.01 -12.88 4.82
C ARG A 90 -5.17 -13.02 3.30
N LEU A 91 -5.02 -11.93 2.54
CA LEU A 91 -5.05 -11.92 1.08
C LEU A 91 -3.97 -12.84 0.50
N SER A 92 -2.72 -12.64 0.94
CA SER A 92 -1.57 -13.36 0.40
C SER A 92 -1.49 -14.82 0.84
N HIS A 93 -1.95 -15.16 2.05
CA HIS A 93 -1.70 -16.48 2.64
C HIS A 93 -2.94 -17.35 2.82
N SER A 94 -4.14 -16.77 2.89
CA SER A 94 -5.32 -17.49 3.35
C SER A 94 -6.54 -17.37 2.45
N PHE A 95 -6.68 -16.31 1.65
CA PHE A 95 -7.93 -15.99 0.95
C PHE A 95 -8.52 -17.18 0.17
N TYR A 96 -7.79 -17.72 -0.81
CA TYR A 96 -8.30 -18.85 -1.60
C TYR A 96 -8.45 -20.14 -0.78
N ARG A 97 -7.64 -20.32 0.27
CA ARG A 97 -7.74 -21.48 1.16
C ARG A 97 -9.01 -21.42 2.02
N GLU A 98 -9.34 -20.26 2.56
CA GLU A 98 -10.54 -20.03 3.38
C GLU A 98 -11.82 -20.13 2.53
N HIS A 99 -11.77 -19.65 1.29
CA HIS A 99 -12.90 -19.73 0.38
C HIS A 99 -13.01 -21.07 -0.36
N ASN A 100 -11.95 -21.88 -0.38
CA ASN A 100 -11.94 -23.28 -0.82
C ASN A 100 -12.74 -23.53 -2.13
N PHE A 101 -13.83 -24.30 -2.07
CA PHE A 101 -14.64 -24.69 -3.23
C PHE A 101 -15.56 -23.58 -3.76
N ARG A 102 -15.72 -22.46 -3.04
CA ARG A 102 -16.65 -21.37 -3.39
C ARG A 102 -16.43 -20.81 -4.79
N LEU A 103 -15.18 -20.75 -5.25
CA LEU A 103 -14.86 -20.25 -6.58
C LEU A 103 -15.47 -21.11 -7.71
N ARG A 104 -15.55 -22.42 -7.49
CA ARG A 104 -16.01 -23.40 -8.49
C ARG A 104 -17.47 -23.83 -8.29
N GLU A 105 -18.12 -23.33 -7.25
CA GLU A 105 -19.53 -23.61 -6.97
C GLU A 105 -20.41 -23.07 -8.11
N LYS A 106 -21.28 -23.93 -8.65
CA LYS A 106 -22.10 -23.62 -9.84
C LYS A 106 -23.49 -23.05 -9.50
N SER A 107 -24.01 -23.32 -8.30
CA SER A 107 -25.40 -23.08 -7.93
C SER A 107 -25.57 -22.30 -6.63
N GLY A 108 -24.48 -21.76 -6.07
CA GLY A 108 -24.48 -21.07 -4.79
C GLY A 108 -23.95 -19.64 -4.88
N ASN A 109 -23.99 -18.96 -3.75
CA ASN A 109 -23.49 -17.59 -3.59
C ASN A 109 -21.99 -17.51 -3.29
N GLY A 110 -21.24 -18.61 -3.48
CA GLY A 110 -19.80 -18.68 -3.15
C GLY A 110 -18.99 -17.51 -3.69
N ARG A 111 -19.15 -17.16 -4.97
CA ARG A 111 -18.45 -16.02 -5.58
C ARG A 111 -18.92 -14.66 -5.08
N VAL A 112 -20.18 -14.53 -4.71
CA VAL A 112 -20.69 -13.29 -4.11
C VAL A 112 -19.97 -13.04 -2.78
N ILE A 113 -19.90 -14.06 -1.93
CA ILE A 113 -19.20 -13.99 -0.64
C ILE A 113 -17.71 -13.69 -0.81
N MET A 114 -17.06 -14.33 -1.79
CA MET A 114 -15.65 -14.04 -2.11
C MET A 114 -15.45 -12.59 -2.55
N PHE A 115 -16.34 -12.08 -3.39
CA PHE A 115 -16.25 -10.71 -3.90
C PHE A 115 -16.46 -9.69 -2.77
N GLU A 116 -17.49 -9.87 -1.93
CA GLU A 116 -17.76 -9.00 -0.78
C GLU A 116 -16.60 -8.98 0.22
N ASP A 117 -15.96 -10.13 0.46
CA ASP A 117 -14.79 -10.20 1.32
C ASP A 117 -13.60 -9.46 0.71
N LEU A 118 -13.33 -9.61 -0.59
CA LEU A 118 -12.29 -8.83 -1.27
C LEU A 118 -12.60 -7.33 -1.27
N ASP A 119 -13.86 -6.94 -1.37
CA ASP A 119 -14.27 -5.54 -1.32
C ASP A 119 -13.97 -4.92 0.04
N ARG A 120 -14.37 -5.60 1.11
CA ARG A 120 -14.02 -5.20 2.48
C ARG A 120 -12.51 -5.16 2.72
N MET A 121 -11.77 -6.15 2.22
CA MET A 121 -10.30 -6.17 2.32
C MET A 121 -9.67 -4.99 1.59
N HIS A 122 -10.18 -4.67 0.40
CA HIS A 122 -9.73 -3.55 -0.40
C HIS A 122 -9.93 -2.24 0.34
N ASP A 123 -11.12 -1.98 0.88
CA ASP A 123 -11.41 -0.74 1.61
C ASP A 123 -10.49 -0.55 2.82
N VAL A 124 -10.30 -1.60 3.63
CA VAL A 124 -9.41 -1.53 4.81
C VAL A 124 -7.97 -1.18 4.42
N ILE A 125 -7.46 -1.79 3.35
CA ILE A 125 -6.08 -1.56 2.89
C ILE A 125 -5.96 -0.19 2.22
N LEU A 126 -6.94 0.20 1.42
CA LEU A 126 -6.97 1.46 0.70
C LEU A 126 -7.08 2.64 1.67
N ASP A 127 -7.90 2.55 2.71
CA ASP A 127 -8.01 3.58 3.75
C ASP A 127 -6.69 3.77 4.48
N ALA A 128 -5.98 2.67 4.78
CA ALA A 128 -4.64 2.74 5.35
C ALA A 128 -3.65 3.44 4.40
N TYR A 129 -3.68 3.11 3.11
CA TYR A 129 -2.86 3.78 2.10
C TYR A 129 -3.14 5.29 2.03
N LYS A 130 -4.41 5.68 1.93
CA LYS A 130 -4.84 7.09 1.91
C LYS A 130 -4.38 7.84 3.15
N ALA A 131 -4.52 7.24 4.33
CA ALA A 131 -4.07 7.86 5.58
C ALA A 131 -2.54 8.08 5.61
N VAL A 132 -1.76 7.14 5.10
CA VAL A 132 -0.29 7.27 5.01
C VAL A 132 0.11 8.33 3.97
N MET A 133 -0.61 8.41 2.84
CA MET A 133 -0.41 9.48 1.84
C MET A 133 -0.70 10.86 2.44
N LEU A 134 -1.78 10.98 3.21
CA LEU A 134 -2.13 12.24 3.88
C LEU A 134 -1.07 12.67 4.90
N LEU A 135 -0.46 11.72 5.63
CA LEU A 135 0.71 12.02 6.49
C LEU A 135 1.91 12.56 5.71
N SER A 136 2.01 12.21 4.43
CA SER A 136 3.05 12.69 3.52
C SER A 136 2.67 14.03 2.86
N GLY A 137 1.54 14.61 3.24
CA GLY A 137 1.02 15.86 2.68
C GLY A 137 0.20 15.72 1.39
N ILE A 138 -0.14 14.50 0.98
CA ILE A 138 -0.90 14.24 -0.26
C ILE A 138 -2.30 13.76 0.09
N ASP A 139 -3.31 14.57 -0.21
CA ASP A 139 -4.71 14.19 -0.05
C ASP A 139 -5.25 13.57 -1.34
N LEU A 140 -5.39 12.24 -1.36
CA LEU A 140 -5.92 11.51 -2.50
C LEU A 140 -7.42 11.74 -2.73
N GLU A 141 -8.15 12.20 -1.72
CA GLU A 141 -9.58 12.52 -1.84
C GLU A 141 -9.79 13.96 -2.36
N ASN A 142 -8.74 14.77 -2.37
CA ASN A 142 -8.75 16.13 -2.88
C ASN A 142 -7.59 16.36 -3.86
N PRO A 143 -7.68 15.84 -5.11
CA PRO A 143 -6.61 15.94 -6.10
C PRO A 143 -6.29 17.39 -6.53
N GLU A 144 -7.18 18.36 -6.28
CA GLU A 144 -6.90 19.80 -6.50
C GLU A 144 -5.86 20.36 -5.52
N SER A 145 -5.51 19.62 -4.45
CA SER A 145 -4.44 19.95 -3.52
C SER A 145 -3.04 19.54 -4.00
N ILE A 146 -2.93 18.76 -5.09
CA ILE A 146 -1.66 18.40 -5.72
C ILE A 146 -1.13 19.64 -6.43
N SER A 147 0.11 20.06 -6.13
CA SER A 147 0.68 21.30 -6.68
C SER A 147 0.60 21.36 -8.22
N GLU A 148 0.35 22.57 -8.75
CA GLU A 148 0.22 22.85 -10.21
C GLU A 148 1.40 22.29 -11.04
N GLU A 149 2.56 22.10 -10.42
CA GLU A 149 3.76 21.52 -11.02
C GLU A 149 3.52 20.11 -11.58
N TYR A 150 2.68 19.28 -10.93
CA TYR A 150 2.35 17.92 -11.39
C TYR A 150 1.25 17.88 -12.45
N GLN A 151 0.37 18.88 -12.51
CA GLN A 151 -0.65 18.98 -13.57
C GLN A 151 0.00 19.17 -14.96
N SER A 152 1.21 19.74 -15.00
CA SER A 152 1.96 19.94 -16.24
C SER A 152 2.60 18.66 -16.83
N ILE A 153 2.74 17.60 -16.02
CA ILE A 153 3.37 16.34 -16.43
C ILE A 153 2.40 15.50 -17.29
N GLU A 154 1.09 15.56 -17.01
CA GLU A 154 0.06 14.88 -17.82
C GLU A 154 -0.09 15.49 -19.23
N ILE A 155 0.26 16.77 -19.40
CA ILE A 155 0.13 17.47 -20.69
C ILE A 155 1.30 17.13 -21.63
N ASN A 156 2.49 16.81 -21.10
CA ASN A 156 3.70 16.60 -21.89
C ASN A 156 4.12 15.12 -21.91
N GLY A 157 3.20 14.24 -22.32
CA GLY A 157 3.41 12.79 -22.49
C GLY A 157 4.53 12.42 -23.47
N HIS A 158 5.79 12.57 -23.03
CA HIS A 158 6.98 12.05 -23.71
C HIS A 158 7.93 11.45 -22.67
N VAL A 159 7.58 10.26 -22.17
CA VAL A 159 8.59 9.31 -21.69
C VAL A 159 9.18 8.65 -22.93
N LYS A 160 10.31 9.15 -23.43
CA LYS A 160 11.15 8.39 -24.35
C LYS A 160 11.83 7.28 -23.55
N ILE A 161 11.50 6.04 -23.89
CA ILE A 161 12.30 4.85 -23.55
C ILE A 161 13.66 4.96 -24.24
#